data_AF-A0A257VLU3-F1
#
_entry.id   AF-A0A257VLU3-F1
#
_cell.length_a   1.000
_cell.length_b   1.000
_cell.length_c   1.000
_cell.angle_alpha   90.00
_cell.angle_beta   90.00
_cell.angle_gamma   90.00
#
_symmetry.space_group_name_H-M   'P 1'
#
loop_
_entity.id
_entity.type
_entity.pdbx_description
1 polymer ?
#
loop_
_entity_poly.entity_id
_entity_poly.type
_entity_poly.pdbx_seq_one_letter_code
_entity_poly.pdbx_strand_id
1 'polypeptide(L)'
;GHDPSFRGWPWRPEATAWIEPTAHTLVALKRAAPQVKDSELSRRIVLGEGMILRRRCSDGGWNYGSKAALGIDLPSYPETTALALLGLQGNREADLTSALQHAFHLWQDSRSRWARAWLAISLRAFGTDLPTESPEQPVARDLILNALEVLAAPDGGFRHFRPEGILS
;
A
#
# COMPACT_ATOMS: atom_id res chain seq x y z
N GLY A 1 17.41 -1.93 -14.07
CA GLY A 1 16.33 -2.28 -15.03
C GLY A 1 15.26 -3.12 -14.34
N HIS A 2 14.05 -3.21 -14.89
CA HIS A 2 12.98 -4.04 -14.34
C HIS A 2 13.29 -5.54 -14.56
N ASP A 3 13.17 -6.34 -13.51
CA ASP A 3 13.29 -7.80 -13.59
C ASP A 3 12.01 -8.41 -14.19
N PRO A 4 12.05 -9.03 -15.38
CA PRO A 4 10.87 -9.55 -16.06
C PRO A 4 10.27 -10.80 -15.40
N SER A 5 10.98 -11.40 -14.43
CA SER A 5 10.48 -12.56 -13.69
C SER A 5 9.36 -12.21 -12.71
N PHE A 6 9.23 -10.94 -12.31
CA PHE A 6 8.17 -10.46 -11.41
C PHE A 6 7.22 -9.51 -12.14
N ARG A 7 6.02 -10.03 -12.45
CA ARG A 7 5.02 -9.29 -13.24
C ARG A 7 3.92 -8.75 -12.34
N GLY A 8 3.92 -7.43 -12.16
CA GLY A 8 2.79 -6.68 -11.60
C GLY A 8 1.72 -6.40 -12.67
N TRP A 9 0.89 -5.39 -12.42
CA TRP A 9 -0.16 -4.95 -13.33
C TRP A 9 0.07 -3.53 -13.84
N PRO A 10 -0.14 -3.27 -15.13
CA PRO A 10 -0.21 -1.93 -15.69
C PRO A 10 -1.65 -1.39 -15.67
N TRP A 11 -1.81 -0.09 -15.92
CA TRP A 11 -3.12 0.54 -16.13
C TRP A 11 -3.77 0.17 -17.47
N ARG A 12 -2.96 -0.19 -18.46
CA ARG A 12 -3.40 -0.56 -19.81
C ARG A 12 -2.64 -1.80 -20.27
N PRO A 13 -3.25 -2.65 -21.12
CA PRO A 13 -2.54 -3.77 -21.74
C PRO A 13 -1.21 -3.33 -22.36
N GLU A 14 -0.20 -4.20 -22.30
CA GLU A 14 1.13 -4.02 -22.90
C GLU A 14 1.98 -2.86 -22.32
N ALA A 15 1.47 -2.11 -21.34
CA ALA A 15 2.23 -1.06 -20.67
C ALA A 15 3.06 -1.60 -19.48
N THR A 16 3.94 -0.74 -18.96
CA THR A 16 4.74 -1.04 -17.76
C THR A 16 3.86 -1.17 -16.53
N ALA A 17 4.10 -2.19 -15.72
CA ALA A 17 3.45 -2.33 -14.43
C ALA A 17 3.87 -1.20 -13.48
N TRP A 18 2.96 -0.73 -12.63
CA TRP A 18 3.21 0.34 -11.65
C TRP A 18 2.74 -0.08 -10.25
N ILE A 19 3.16 0.65 -9.22
CA ILE A 19 2.83 0.29 -7.83
C ILE A 19 1.33 0.31 -7.60
N GLU A 20 0.65 1.40 -7.95
CA GLU A 20 -0.78 1.58 -7.69
C GLU A 20 -1.69 0.49 -8.31
N PRO A 21 -1.66 0.23 -9.64
CA PRO A 21 -2.49 -0.83 -10.23
C PRO A 21 -2.14 -2.22 -9.70
N THR A 22 -0.87 -2.45 -9.36
CA THR A 22 -0.43 -3.71 -8.75
C THR A 22 -0.99 -3.86 -7.33
N ALA A 23 -0.92 -2.81 -6.51
CA ALA A 23 -1.45 -2.80 -5.15
C ALA A 23 -2.96 -3.02 -5.13
N HIS A 24 -3.73 -2.29 -5.96
CA HIS A 24 -5.18 -2.48 -6.07
C HIS A 24 -5.53 -3.92 -6.45
N THR A 25 -4.81 -4.49 -7.42
CA THR A 25 -5.04 -5.87 -7.87
C THR A 25 -4.69 -6.87 -6.77
N LEU A 26 -3.58 -6.68 -6.04
CA LEU A 26 -3.20 -7.56 -4.94
C LEU A 26 -4.23 -7.54 -3.81
N VAL A 27 -4.73 -6.37 -3.40
CA VAL A 27 -5.78 -6.27 -2.38
C VAL A 27 -7.04 -7.03 -2.83
N ALA A 28 -7.48 -6.83 -4.08
CA ALA A 28 -8.64 -7.52 -4.62
C ALA A 28 -8.44 -9.05 -4.70
N LEU A 29 -7.32 -9.50 -5.26
CA LEU A 29 -7.02 -10.93 -5.39
C LEU A 29 -6.91 -11.61 -4.02
N LYS A 30 -6.26 -10.98 -3.05
CA LYS A 30 -6.13 -11.54 -1.69
C LYS A 30 -7.46 -11.63 -0.96
N ARG A 31 -8.38 -10.70 -1.20
CA ARG A 31 -9.76 -10.79 -0.67
C ARG A 31 -10.58 -11.88 -1.35
N ALA A 32 -10.36 -12.12 -2.65
CA ALA A 32 -11.05 -13.17 -3.40
C ALA A 32 -10.48 -14.57 -3.17
N ALA A 33 -9.19 -14.68 -2.82
CA ALA A 33 -8.47 -15.95 -2.71
C ALA A 33 -9.15 -17.01 -1.83
N PRO A 34 -9.73 -16.69 -0.65
CA PRO A 34 -10.44 -17.71 0.16
C PRO A 34 -11.63 -18.36 -0.55
N GLN A 35 -12.22 -17.68 -1.53
CA GLN A 35 -13.41 -18.12 -2.27
C GLN A 35 -13.06 -18.82 -3.59
N VAL A 36 -11.80 -18.73 -4.04
CA VAL A 36 -11.36 -19.20 -5.36
C VAL A 36 -10.20 -20.17 -5.21
N LYS A 37 -10.41 -21.45 -5.53
CA LYS A 37 -9.34 -22.47 -5.56
C LYS A 37 -8.67 -22.46 -6.94
N ASP A 38 -7.74 -21.54 -7.15
CA ASP A 38 -6.96 -21.42 -8.38
C ASP A 38 -5.47 -21.23 -8.08
N SER A 39 -4.64 -22.14 -8.57
CA SER A 39 -3.18 -22.09 -8.39
C SER A 39 -2.55 -20.94 -9.17
N GLU A 40 -3.15 -20.51 -10.28
CA GLU A 40 -2.68 -19.35 -11.04
C GLU A 40 -2.93 -18.07 -10.25
N LEU A 41 -4.08 -17.93 -9.57
CA LEU A 41 -4.35 -16.79 -8.70
C LEU A 41 -3.27 -16.64 -7.62
N SER A 42 -2.95 -17.72 -6.93
CA SER A 42 -1.88 -17.73 -5.91
C SER A 42 -0.52 -17.36 -6.52
N ARG A 43 -0.18 -17.91 -7.69
CA ARG A 43 1.06 -17.56 -8.40
C ARG A 43 1.10 -16.08 -8.77
N ARG A 44 -0.02 -15.51 -9.23
CA ARG A 44 -0.12 -14.08 -9.60
C ARG A 44 0.05 -13.16 -8.40
N ILE A 45 -0.46 -13.54 -7.23
CA ILE A 45 -0.22 -12.79 -5.98
C ILE A 45 1.29 -12.72 -5.69
N VAL A 46 1.98 -13.86 -5.67
CA VAL A 46 3.44 -13.92 -5.40
C VAL A 46 4.23 -13.05 -6.39
N LEU A 47 3.88 -13.09 -7.68
CA LEU A 47 4.54 -12.27 -8.70
C LEU A 47 4.31 -10.76 -8.51
N GLY A 48 3.10 -10.36 -8.14
CA GLY A 48 2.77 -8.96 -7.88
C GLY A 48 3.48 -8.43 -6.64
N GLU A 49 3.51 -9.20 -5.55
CA GLU A 49 4.23 -8.85 -4.33
C GLU A 49 5.73 -8.70 -4.58
N GLY A 50 6.32 -9.66 -5.30
CA GLY A 50 7.74 -9.58 -5.66
C GLY A 50 8.06 -8.39 -6.56
N MET A 51 7.13 -7.96 -7.43
CA MET A 51 7.28 -6.73 -8.21
C MET A 51 7.33 -5.49 -7.30
N ILE A 52 6.39 -5.38 -6.34
CA ILE A 52 6.37 -4.27 -5.38
C ILE A 52 7.67 -4.26 -4.57
N LEU A 53 8.05 -5.38 -3.93
CA LEU A 53 9.27 -5.46 -3.11
C LEU A 53 10.51 -5.05 -3.88
N ARG A 54 10.64 -5.50 -5.14
CA ARG A 54 11.75 -5.14 -6.03
C ARG A 54 11.70 -3.70 -6.52
N ARG A 55 10.69 -2.90 -6.18
CA ARG A 55 10.56 -1.47 -6.53
C ARG A 55 10.59 -0.53 -5.31
N ARG A 56 10.90 -1.05 -4.12
CA ARG A 56 11.17 -0.26 -2.92
C ARG A 56 12.34 0.72 -3.15
N CYS A 57 12.13 1.99 -2.81
CA CYS A 57 13.13 3.05 -2.86
C CYS A 57 14.17 2.85 -1.74
N SER A 58 15.30 3.55 -1.82
CA SER A 58 16.38 3.43 -0.82
C SER A 58 16.00 3.94 0.57
N ASP A 59 15.01 4.84 0.65
CA ASP A 59 14.40 5.33 1.89
C ASP A 59 13.44 4.32 2.56
N GLY A 60 13.16 3.19 1.91
CA GLY A 60 12.27 2.14 2.43
C GLY A 60 10.83 2.22 1.95
N GLY A 61 10.42 3.32 1.31
CA GLY A 61 9.07 3.49 0.76
C GLY A 61 8.95 3.14 -0.71
N TRP A 62 7.87 3.61 -1.34
CA TRP A 62 7.61 3.44 -2.78
C TRP A 62 7.17 4.75 -3.43
N ASN A 63 7.64 4.97 -4.65
CA ASN A 63 7.06 5.93 -5.59
C ASN A 63 6.22 5.20 -6.64
N TYR A 64 5.87 5.86 -7.74
CA TYR A 64 5.07 5.30 -8.83
C TYR A 64 5.59 3.94 -9.37
N GLY A 65 6.88 3.64 -9.23
CA GLY A 65 7.46 2.34 -9.49
C GLY A 65 8.80 2.40 -10.22
N SER A 66 9.52 3.51 -10.12
CA SER A 66 10.86 3.70 -10.69
C SER A 66 11.82 4.09 -9.57
N LYS A 67 12.70 3.17 -9.14
CA LYS A 67 13.63 3.46 -8.03
C LYS A 67 14.63 4.57 -8.32
N ALA A 68 15.00 4.72 -9.59
CA ALA A 68 15.99 5.68 -10.01
C ALA A 68 15.68 6.17 -11.43
N ALA A 69 16.10 7.39 -11.73
CA ALA A 69 16.10 7.95 -13.07
C ALA A 69 17.47 8.57 -13.35
N LEU A 70 18.07 8.23 -14.49
CA LEU A 70 19.38 8.75 -14.91
C LEU A 70 20.49 8.55 -13.84
N GLY A 71 20.43 7.45 -13.09
CA GLY A 71 21.41 7.11 -12.03
C GLY A 71 21.16 7.81 -10.69
N ILE A 72 20.09 8.58 -10.56
CA ILE A 72 19.70 9.26 -9.32
C ILE A 72 18.54 8.48 -8.67
N ASP A 73 18.70 8.12 -7.40
CA ASP A 73 17.65 7.52 -6.60
C ASP A 73 16.47 8.50 -6.44
N LEU A 74 15.27 8.00 -6.68
CA LEU A 74 14.04 8.78 -6.52
C LEU A 74 13.44 8.52 -5.12
N PRO A 75 12.91 9.56 -4.45
CA PRO A 75 12.29 9.40 -3.15
C PRO A 75 10.96 8.66 -3.27
N SER A 76 10.51 8.08 -2.16
CA SER A 76 9.16 7.54 -2.02
C SER A 76 8.10 8.63 -1.84
N TYR A 77 6.85 8.26 -2.09
CA TYR A 77 5.68 9.11 -1.87
C TYR A 77 4.77 8.50 -0.81
N PRO A 78 4.16 9.32 0.07
CA PRO A 78 3.24 8.86 1.13
C PRO A 78 2.15 7.90 0.63
N GLU A 79 1.39 8.31 -0.37
CA GLU A 79 0.23 7.58 -0.88
C GLU A 79 0.67 6.26 -1.51
N THR A 80 1.71 6.30 -2.34
CA THR A 80 2.19 5.09 -3.02
C THR A 80 2.84 4.11 -2.04
N THR A 81 3.48 4.61 -0.98
CA THR A 81 4.00 3.78 0.12
C THR A 81 2.85 3.10 0.88
N ALA A 82 1.78 3.83 1.20
CA ALA A 82 0.59 3.26 1.83
C ALA A 82 -0.05 2.17 0.98
N LEU A 83 -0.23 2.41 -0.32
CA LEU A 83 -0.80 1.44 -1.26
C LEU A 83 0.08 0.20 -1.41
N ALA A 84 1.40 0.38 -1.52
CA ALA A 84 2.34 -0.73 -1.58
C ALA A 84 2.24 -1.62 -0.33
N LEU A 85 2.18 -1.03 0.86
CA LEU A 85 1.99 -1.76 2.11
C LEU A 85 0.66 -2.54 2.11
N LEU A 86 -0.46 -1.90 1.75
CA LEU A 86 -1.75 -2.59 1.63
C LEU A 86 -1.67 -3.78 0.66
N GLY A 87 -1.02 -3.59 -0.50
CA GLY A 87 -0.79 -4.64 -1.47
C GLY A 87 0.07 -5.80 -0.96
N LEU A 88 0.95 -5.57 0.02
CA LEU A 88 1.86 -6.56 0.61
C LEU A 88 1.28 -7.28 1.84
N GLN A 89 0.06 -6.95 2.28
CA GLN A 89 -0.55 -7.57 3.45
C GLN A 89 -0.65 -9.09 3.35
N GLY A 90 -0.33 -9.77 4.45
CA GLY A 90 -0.37 -11.22 4.52
C GLY A 90 0.80 -11.96 3.87
N ASN A 91 1.75 -11.24 3.24
CA ASN A 91 3.03 -11.82 2.87
C ASN A 91 3.89 -11.98 4.14
N ARG A 92 4.05 -13.22 4.61
CA ARG A 92 4.81 -13.55 5.83
C ARG A 92 6.32 -13.63 5.61
N GLU A 93 6.77 -13.67 4.36
CA GLU A 93 8.18 -13.79 4.00
C GLU A 93 8.85 -12.43 3.81
N ALA A 94 8.06 -11.37 3.59
CA ALA A 94 8.56 -10.03 3.38
C ALA A 94 8.88 -9.33 4.71
N ASP A 95 10.13 -8.89 4.89
CA ASP A 95 10.47 -7.93 5.92
C ASP A 95 9.99 -6.52 5.52
N LEU A 96 8.98 -6.05 6.24
CA LEU A 96 8.35 -4.74 6.07
C LEU A 96 8.69 -3.78 7.23
N THR A 97 9.58 -4.15 8.15
CA THR A 97 9.85 -3.38 9.37
C THR A 97 10.30 -1.95 9.04
N SER A 98 11.31 -1.80 8.18
CA SER A 98 11.80 -0.49 7.77
C SER A 98 10.77 0.30 6.95
N ALA A 99 9.97 -0.39 6.13
CA ALA A 99 8.91 0.23 5.35
C ALA A 99 7.79 0.80 6.24
N LEU A 100 7.41 0.07 7.31
CA LEU A 100 6.42 0.52 8.28
C LEU A 100 6.94 1.70 9.13
N GLN A 101 8.21 1.66 9.53
CA GLN A 101 8.86 2.78 10.21
C GLN A 101 8.88 4.04 9.33
N HIS A 102 9.28 3.88 8.07
CA HIS A 102 9.29 4.98 7.10
C HIS A 102 7.88 5.52 6.83
N ALA A 103 6.88 4.65 6.67
CA ALA A 103 5.48 5.06 6.52
C ALA A 103 4.96 5.83 7.75
N PHE A 104 5.38 5.45 8.96
CA PHE A 104 5.05 6.19 10.18
C PHE A 104 5.69 7.59 10.18
N HIS A 105 6.95 7.73 9.80
CA HIS A 105 7.60 9.05 9.66
C HIS A 105 6.89 9.91 8.60
N LEU A 106 6.60 9.34 7.42
CA LEU A 106 5.83 10.04 6.39
C LEU A 106 4.45 10.50 6.91
N TRP A 107 3.82 9.73 7.80
CA TRP A 107 2.53 10.09 8.40
C TRP A 107 2.65 11.25 9.39
N GLN A 108 3.73 11.29 10.17
CA GLN A 108 4.03 12.37 11.11
C GLN A 108 4.38 13.69 10.40
N ASP A 109 5.16 13.60 9.32
CA ASP A 109 5.70 14.79 8.64
C ASP A 109 4.74 15.37 7.59
N SER A 110 3.80 14.57 7.09
CA SER A 110 2.90 14.99 6.01
C SER A 110 1.92 16.07 6.48
N ARG A 111 1.82 17.15 5.71
CA ARG A 111 0.76 18.17 5.84
C ARG A 111 -0.49 17.83 5.02
N SER A 112 -0.42 16.83 4.16
CA SER A 112 -1.54 16.40 3.31
C SER A 112 -2.44 15.45 4.09
N ARG A 113 -3.66 15.88 4.38
CA ARG A 113 -4.69 15.04 5.02
C ARG A 113 -4.96 13.76 4.21
N TRP A 114 -4.95 13.87 2.88
CA TRP A 114 -5.09 12.74 1.97
C TRP A 114 -3.99 11.68 2.17
N ALA A 115 -2.73 12.13 2.17
CA ALA A 115 -1.58 11.27 2.40
C ALA A 115 -1.64 10.62 3.80
N ARG A 116 -1.97 11.41 4.83
CA ARG A 116 -2.09 10.91 6.21
C ARG A 116 -3.19 9.87 6.34
N ALA A 117 -4.34 10.08 5.71
CA ALA A 117 -5.44 9.12 5.76
C ALA A 117 -5.06 7.77 5.10
N TRP A 118 -4.41 7.79 3.94
CA TRP A 118 -3.91 6.55 3.31
C TRP A 118 -2.85 5.85 4.15
N LEU A 119 -1.86 6.60 4.66
CA LEU A 119 -0.84 6.05 5.55
C LEU A 119 -1.46 5.45 6.81
N ALA A 120 -2.40 6.14 7.44
CA ALA A 120 -3.10 5.65 8.62
C ALA A 120 -3.89 4.37 8.35
N ILE A 121 -4.62 4.28 7.22
CA ILE A 121 -5.29 3.04 6.79
C ILE A 121 -4.27 1.90 6.70
N SER A 122 -3.13 2.13 6.04
CA SER A 122 -2.10 1.09 5.87
C SER A 122 -1.47 0.66 7.21
N LEU A 123 -1.02 1.62 8.02
CA LEU A 123 -0.35 1.39 9.31
C LEU A 123 -1.28 0.67 10.29
N ARG A 124 -2.53 1.14 10.45
CA ARG A 124 -3.53 0.45 11.28
C ARG A 124 -3.84 -0.94 10.76
N ALA A 125 -3.88 -1.13 9.45
CA ALA A 125 -4.10 -2.45 8.88
C ALA A 125 -2.94 -3.42 9.15
N PHE A 126 -1.72 -2.93 9.41
CA PHE A 126 -0.58 -3.69 9.96
C PHE A 126 -0.52 -3.74 11.50
N GLY A 127 -1.51 -3.17 12.19
CA GLY A 127 -1.62 -3.22 13.66
C GLY A 127 -0.88 -2.11 14.39
N THR A 128 -0.38 -1.09 13.69
CA THR A 128 0.17 0.10 14.35
C THR A 128 -0.95 0.88 15.03
N ASP A 129 -0.79 1.11 16.34
CA ASP A 129 -1.65 2.02 17.07
C ASP A 129 -1.21 3.46 16.80
N LEU A 130 -2.06 4.20 16.07
CA LEU A 130 -1.82 5.60 15.77
C LEU A 130 -2.66 6.48 16.69
N PRO A 131 -2.12 7.62 17.16
CA PRO A 131 -2.88 8.61 17.91
C PRO A 131 -4.18 8.97 17.18
N THR A 132 -5.27 9.08 17.93
CA THR A 132 -6.51 9.66 17.40
C THR A 132 -6.26 11.13 17.13
N GLU A 133 -6.30 11.53 15.86
CA GLU A 133 -6.27 12.94 15.51
C GLU A 133 -7.60 13.57 15.96
N SER A 134 -7.53 14.58 16.83
CA SER A 134 -8.71 15.39 17.15
C SER A 134 -9.20 16.07 15.86
N PRO A 135 -10.51 16.04 15.57
CA PRO A 135 -11.10 16.79 14.47
C PRO A 135 -11.16 18.28 14.82
N GLU A 136 -10.01 18.92 15.07
CA GLU A 136 -9.93 20.36 15.31
C GLU A 136 -10.02 21.16 14.01
N GLN A 137 -9.85 20.51 12.86
CA GLN A 137 -9.97 21.15 11.56
C GLN A 137 -11.40 21.02 11.02
N PRO A 138 -11.97 22.10 10.44
CA PRO A 138 -13.30 22.04 9.84
C PRO A 138 -13.36 20.89 8.83
N VAL A 139 -14.46 20.13 8.91
CA VAL A 139 -14.81 19.08 7.94
C VAL A 139 -14.64 19.69 6.55
N ALA A 140 -13.67 19.20 5.79
CA ALA A 140 -13.41 19.74 4.46
C ALA A 140 -14.69 19.56 3.64
N ARG A 141 -15.01 20.46 2.71
CA ARG A 141 -16.10 20.25 1.75
C ARG A 141 -15.76 19.17 0.69
N ASP A 142 -14.84 18.28 1.01
CA ASP A 142 -14.35 17.19 0.16
C ASP A 142 -14.86 15.87 0.72
N LEU A 143 -15.91 15.34 0.07
CA LEU A 143 -16.56 14.09 0.46
C LEU A 143 -15.59 12.90 0.45
N ILE A 144 -14.67 12.85 -0.52
CA ILE A 144 -13.76 11.71 -0.68
C ILE A 144 -12.73 11.73 0.43
N LEU A 145 -12.15 12.91 0.70
CA LEU A 145 -11.20 13.05 1.80
C LEU A 145 -11.85 12.68 3.15
N ASN A 146 -13.06 13.19 3.43
CA ASN A 146 -13.75 12.88 4.67
C ASN A 146 -14.05 11.37 4.79
N ALA A 147 -14.48 10.73 3.70
CA ALA A 147 -14.71 9.28 3.69
C ALA A 147 -13.40 8.51 3.97
N LEU A 148 -12.28 8.95 3.41
CA LEU A 148 -10.99 8.32 3.63
C LEU A 148 -10.52 8.47 5.08
N GLU A 149 -10.74 9.63 5.70
CA GLU A 149 -10.45 9.86 7.12
C GLU A 149 -11.33 9.01 8.05
N VAL A 150 -12.60 8.82 7.70
CA VAL A 150 -13.49 7.88 8.41
C VAL A 150 -12.99 6.43 8.27
N LEU A 151 -12.50 6.04 7.09
CA LEU A 151 -11.87 4.73 6.92
C LEU A 151 -10.60 4.59 7.79
N ALA A 152 -9.82 5.67 7.93
CA ALA A 152 -8.56 5.71 8.68
C ALA A 152 -8.72 5.78 10.21
N ALA A 153 -9.92 6.05 10.73
CA ALA A 153 -10.18 6.17 12.16
C ALA A 153 -9.85 4.87 12.94
N PRO A 154 -9.58 4.92 14.26
CA PRO A 154 -9.29 3.74 15.08
C PRO A 154 -10.32 2.61 14.99
N ASP A 155 -11.61 2.97 14.91
CA ASP A 155 -12.74 2.05 14.68
C ASP A 155 -13.27 2.15 13.25
N GLY A 156 -12.45 2.65 12.32
CA GLY A 156 -12.80 2.89 10.94
C GLY A 156 -12.88 1.64 10.08
N GLY A 157 -13.05 1.87 8.78
CA GLY A 157 -13.16 0.83 7.77
C GLY A 157 -11.83 0.27 7.24
N PHE A 158 -10.67 0.69 7.75
CA PHE A 158 -9.35 0.16 7.32
C PHE A 158 -9.27 -1.38 7.42
N ARG A 159 -10.02 -1.98 8.35
CA ARG A 159 -10.18 -3.44 8.49
C ARG A 159 -10.68 -4.14 7.23
N HIS A 160 -11.45 -3.47 6.38
CA HIS A 160 -11.92 -4.04 5.11
C HIS A 160 -10.81 -4.25 4.08
N PHE A 161 -9.65 -3.62 4.26
CA PHE A 161 -8.49 -3.83 3.38
C PHE A 161 -7.69 -5.10 3.75
N ARG A 162 -7.86 -5.64 4.96
CA ARG A 162 -7.17 -6.85 5.39
C ARG A 162 -7.69 -8.09 4.64
N PRO A 163 -6.80 -8.99 4.16
CA PRO A 163 -7.20 -10.30 3.68
C PRO A 163 -7.92 -11.11 4.79
N GLU A 164 -8.97 -11.83 4.44
CA GLU A 164 -9.70 -12.69 5.38
C GLU A 164 -8.85 -13.93 5.74
N GLY A 165 -8.79 -14.29 7.03
CA GLY A 165 -8.18 -15.54 7.49
C GLY A 165 -6.65 -15.56 7.68
N ILE A 166 -5.96 -14.41 7.70
CA ILE A 166 -4.50 -14.35 7.95
C ILE A 166 -4.13 -13.98 9.40
N LEU A 167 -5.10 -13.52 10.19
CA LEU A 167 -4.96 -13.31 11.63
C LEU A 167 -5.99 -14.19 12.37
N SER A 168 -5.56 -15.40 12.68
CA SER A 168 -6.11 -16.25 13.74
C SER A 168 -4.94 -16.80 14.53
#